data_AF-B5ESC4-F1
#
_entry.id   AF-B5ESC4-F1
#
_cell.length_a   1.000
_cell.length_b   1.000
_cell.length_c   1.000
_cell.angle_alpha   90.00
_cell.angle_beta   90.00
_cell.angle_gamma   90.00
#
_symmetry.space_group_name_H-M   'P 1'
#
loop_
_entity.id
_entity.type
_entity.pdbx_description
1 polymer ?
#
loop_
_entity_poly.entity_id
_entity_poly.type
_entity_poly.pdbx_seq_one_letter_code
_entity_poly.pdbx_strand_id
1 'polypeptide(L)'
;MLYKKIYLHQLKEQDISSLVHPRLTKKYLYKLKIKKYNDEKNLIIIRFLPKKDGVLDPSNKIKLDIPFSIRSYLQFLINNKKTLTNHPFIYNKKLIYPSLLNNKKNYLSYTKESKHQNYSITKKKTIKDIIDKIIDDNAVQEFINQPSGKCFDSAKLIGVLLKSYGIKEENIKYRLCQITRPGMTWLDVNRDNNENHMATLLIHENCTYVFDPTIIQFIGIKDPFFGTESSWIEAMKPSWNGYVIKKAVQYIDYNTFDGADNASIMYRINFDEMTERGGIFINYPEWYKKHNRKYNKKSKSLFSCLKSKVKE
;
A
#
# COMPACT_ATOMS: atom_id res chain seq x y z
N MET A 1 -17.98 13.27 -29.48
CA MET A 1 -18.26 12.65 -28.16
C MET A 1 -18.22 13.72 -27.08
N LEU A 2 -19.25 13.81 -26.23
CA LEU A 2 -19.31 14.77 -25.12
C LEU A 2 -18.44 14.35 -23.91
N TYR A 3 -18.01 13.09 -23.89
CA TYR A 3 -17.17 12.55 -22.83
C TYR A 3 -16.22 11.47 -23.37
N LYS A 4 -15.17 11.18 -22.61
CA LYS A 4 -14.23 10.07 -22.84
C LYS A 4 -14.06 9.31 -21.52
N LYS A 5 -14.03 7.97 -21.58
CA LYS A 5 -13.60 7.11 -20.48
C LYS A 5 -12.14 6.72 -20.73
N ILE A 6 -11.29 6.90 -19.73
CA ILE A 6 -9.86 6.58 -19.84
C ILE A 6 -9.35 5.93 -18.57
N TYR A 7 -8.26 5.16 -18.69
CA TYR A 7 -7.46 4.77 -17.54
C TYR A 7 -6.50 5.91 -17.14
N LEU A 8 -6.02 5.89 -15.89
CA LEU A 8 -5.09 6.90 -15.38
C LEU A 8 -3.83 7.04 -16.26
N HIS A 9 -3.25 5.92 -16.71
CA HIS A 9 -2.05 5.93 -17.56
C HIS A 9 -2.30 6.47 -18.99
N GLN A 10 -3.55 6.67 -19.39
CA GLN A 10 -3.93 7.22 -20.70
C GLN A 10 -4.24 8.73 -20.64
N LEU A 11 -4.21 9.31 -19.43
CA LEU A 11 -4.50 10.72 -19.21
C LEU A 11 -3.37 11.58 -19.77
N LYS A 12 -3.73 12.60 -20.57
CA LYS A 12 -2.77 13.57 -21.13
C LYS A 12 -2.93 14.93 -20.45
N GLU A 13 -1.92 15.78 -20.55
CA GLU A 13 -1.94 17.15 -20.00
C GLU A 13 -3.17 17.95 -20.46
N GLN A 14 -3.49 17.89 -21.75
CA GLN A 14 -4.66 18.55 -22.36
C GLN A 14 -6.01 18.09 -21.79
N ASP A 15 -6.06 16.92 -21.15
CA ASP A 15 -7.30 16.35 -20.60
C ASP A 15 -7.61 16.89 -19.19
N ILE A 16 -6.63 17.47 -18.49
CA ILE A 16 -6.70 17.81 -17.06
C ILE A 16 -7.85 18.79 -16.76
N SER A 17 -8.00 19.84 -17.57
CA SER A 17 -9.04 20.85 -17.40
C SER A 17 -10.45 20.31 -17.63
N SER A 18 -10.58 19.15 -18.26
CA SER A 18 -11.84 18.48 -18.56
C SER A 18 -12.04 17.20 -17.73
N LEU A 19 -11.10 16.88 -16.82
CA LEU A 19 -11.15 15.69 -15.99
C LEU A 19 -12.14 15.86 -14.84
N VAL A 20 -13.15 15.00 -14.79
CA VAL A 20 -14.17 14.97 -13.73
C VAL A 20 -13.55 14.54 -12.41
N HIS A 21 -13.89 15.25 -11.34
CA HIS A 21 -13.51 14.85 -9.99
C HIS A 21 -13.98 13.41 -9.71
N PRO A 22 -13.13 12.49 -9.19
CA PRO A 22 -13.50 11.08 -9.00
C PRO A 22 -14.79 10.87 -8.20
N ARG A 23 -15.03 11.69 -7.17
CA ARG A 23 -16.29 11.69 -6.39
C ARG A 23 -17.55 12.05 -7.21
N LEU A 24 -17.41 12.75 -8.32
CA LEU A 24 -18.52 13.19 -9.19
C LEU A 24 -18.74 12.28 -10.40
N THR A 25 -17.88 11.28 -10.61
CA THR A 25 -17.97 10.30 -11.70
C THR A 25 -19.38 9.71 -11.83
N LYS A 26 -19.95 9.21 -10.73
CA LYS A 26 -21.30 8.60 -10.72
C LYS A 26 -22.40 9.60 -11.11
N LYS A 27 -22.33 10.82 -10.58
CA LYS A 27 -23.26 11.92 -10.90
C LYS A 27 -23.23 12.25 -12.40
N TYR A 28 -22.05 12.28 -13.00
CA TYR A 28 -21.91 12.60 -14.42
C TYR A 28 -22.29 11.44 -15.34
N LEU A 29 -22.02 10.19 -14.96
CA LEU A 29 -22.53 9.02 -15.70
C LEU A 29 -24.06 9.04 -15.78
N TYR A 30 -24.72 9.38 -14.67
CA TYR A 30 -26.18 9.52 -14.62
C TYR A 30 -26.69 10.66 -15.52
N LYS A 31 -26.07 11.85 -15.44
CA LYS A 31 -26.40 13.00 -16.31
C LYS A 31 -26.25 12.67 -17.80
N LEU A 32 -25.26 11.85 -18.15
CA LEU A 32 -24.99 11.42 -19.51
C LEU A 32 -25.86 10.23 -19.96
N LYS A 33 -26.80 9.76 -19.12
CA LYS A 33 -27.71 8.62 -19.37
C LYS A 33 -26.96 7.33 -19.75
N ILE A 34 -25.74 7.13 -19.25
CA ILE A 34 -24.92 5.96 -19.56
C ILE A 34 -25.33 4.80 -18.64
N LYS A 35 -26.04 3.80 -19.19
CA LYS A 35 -26.55 2.63 -18.44
C LYS A 35 -25.52 1.52 -18.20
N LYS A 36 -24.46 1.43 -19.03
CA LYS A 36 -23.41 0.41 -18.86
C LYS A 36 -22.42 0.81 -17.78
N TYR A 37 -22.43 0.03 -16.69
CA TYR A 37 -21.42 0.01 -15.64
C TYR A 37 -20.06 -0.19 -16.31
N ASN A 38 -19.19 0.82 -16.26
CA ASN A 38 -17.77 0.66 -16.56
C ASN A 38 -17.07 0.52 -15.23
N ASP A 39 -16.09 -0.38 -15.17
CA ASP A 39 -15.22 -0.60 -14.02
C ASP A 39 -14.91 0.69 -13.27
N GLU A 40 -14.96 0.60 -11.94
CA GLU A 40 -14.66 1.66 -10.96
C GLU A 40 -13.26 2.27 -11.12
N LYS A 41 -12.45 1.77 -12.06
CA LYS A 41 -11.09 2.19 -12.40
C LYS A 41 -10.99 3.22 -13.54
N ASN A 42 -12.11 3.58 -14.19
CA ASN A 42 -12.09 4.51 -15.33
C ASN A 42 -12.33 5.97 -14.89
N LEU A 43 -11.44 6.87 -15.30
CA LEU A 43 -11.64 8.32 -15.20
C LEU A 43 -12.54 8.81 -16.33
N ILE A 44 -13.25 9.91 -16.08
CA ILE A 44 -14.14 10.54 -17.07
C ILE A 44 -13.61 11.91 -17.42
N ILE A 45 -13.44 12.16 -18.71
CA ILE A 45 -13.18 13.48 -19.27
C ILE A 45 -14.48 13.98 -19.90
N ILE A 46 -14.90 15.20 -19.59
CA ILE A 46 -16.08 15.84 -20.16
C ILE A 46 -15.69 17.16 -20.78
N ARG A 47 -16.03 17.32 -22.06
CA ARG A 47 -15.79 18.59 -22.77
C ARG A 47 -16.66 19.67 -22.14
N PHE A 48 -16.07 20.83 -21.84
CA PHE A 48 -16.76 21.95 -21.15
C PHE A 48 -17.22 21.62 -19.72
N LEU A 49 -16.44 20.81 -18.99
CA LEU A 49 -16.69 20.56 -17.57
C LEU A 49 -16.66 21.88 -16.76
N PRO A 50 -17.67 22.16 -15.92
CA PRO A 50 -17.60 23.29 -15.00
C PRO A 50 -16.37 23.18 -14.09
N LYS A 51 -15.57 24.25 -13.96
CA LYS A 51 -14.32 24.23 -13.16
C LYS A 51 -14.50 23.64 -11.76
N LYS A 52 -15.61 23.97 -11.09
CA LYS A 52 -15.93 23.45 -9.74
C LYS A 52 -16.04 21.93 -9.66
N ASP A 53 -16.41 21.28 -10.76
CA ASP A 53 -16.63 19.84 -10.85
C ASP A 53 -15.38 19.08 -11.36
N GLY A 54 -14.30 19.81 -11.68
CA GLY A 54 -13.03 19.26 -12.13
C GLY A 54 -12.02 18.97 -11.02
N VAL A 55 -10.84 18.49 -11.41
CA VAL A 55 -9.72 18.16 -10.50
C VAL A 55 -8.90 19.37 -10.06
N LEU A 56 -9.09 20.53 -10.69
CA LEU A 56 -8.41 21.78 -10.35
C LEU A 56 -9.30 22.71 -9.52
N ASP A 57 -8.68 23.44 -8.61
CA ASP A 57 -9.30 24.52 -7.83
C ASP A 57 -9.41 25.82 -8.66
N PRO A 58 -10.05 26.88 -8.13
CA PRO A 58 -10.15 28.17 -8.84
C PRO A 58 -8.80 28.81 -9.20
N SER A 59 -7.73 28.46 -8.49
CA SER A 59 -6.35 28.92 -8.70
C SER A 59 -5.56 28.01 -9.66
N ASN A 60 -6.24 27.09 -10.36
CA ASN A 60 -5.67 26.07 -11.24
C ASN A 60 -4.67 25.11 -10.56
N LYS A 61 -4.75 24.94 -9.23
CA LYS A 61 -3.99 23.92 -8.50
C LYS A 61 -4.80 22.64 -8.38
N ILE A 62 -4.14 21.49 -8.30
CA ILE A 62 -4.84 20.21 -8.09
C ILE A 62 -5.48 20.23 -6.70
N LYS A 63 -6.77 19.93 -6.63
CA LYS A 63 -7.50 19.88 -5.36
C LYS A 63 -6.93 18.81 -4.42
N LEU A 64 -6.87 19.14 -3.14
CA LEU A 64 -6.29 18.26 -2.12
C LEU A 64 -7.13 17.00 -1.84
N ASP A 65 -8.42 17.05 -2.14
CA ASP A 65 -9.35 15.92 -1.94
C ASP A 65 -9.41 14.96 -3.14
N ILE A 66 -8.57 15.18 -4.16
CA ILE A 66 -8.28 14.22 -5.21
C ILE A 66 -7.42 13.09 -4.64
N PRO A 67 -7.73 11.80 -4.93
CA PRO A 67 -6.90 10.67 -4.52
C PRO A 67 -5.42 10.88 -4.87
N PHE A 68 -4.53 10.57 -3.92
CA PHE A 68 -3.11 10.85 -4.05
C PHE A 68 -2.49 10.30 -5.34
N SER A 69 -2.86 9.09 -5.77
CA SER A 69 -2.36 8.49 -7.02
C SER A 69 -2.68 9.34 -8.25
N ILE A 70 -3.92 9.84 -8.33
CA ILE A 70 -4.37 10.74 -9.40
C ILE A 70 -3.66 12.09 -9.25
N ARG A 71 -3.56 12.63 -8.03
CA ARG A 71 -2.87 13.90 -7.76
C ARG A 71 -1.40 13.87 -8.14
N SER A 72 -0.67 12.81 -7.79
CA SER A 72 0.74 12.63 -8.14
C SER A 72 0.94 12.49 -9.64
N TYR A 73 0.06 11.76 -10.33
CA TYR A 73 0.11 11.62 -11.79
C TYR A 73 -0.24 12.95 -12.50
N LEU A 74 -1.26 13.67 -12.02
CA LEU A 74 -1.61 15.00 -12.51
C LEU A 74 -0.47 16.00 -12.30
N GLN A 75 0.20 15.96 -11.15
CA GLN A 75 1.34 16.83 -10.86
C GLN A 75 2.50 16.55 -11.82
N PHE A 76 2.75 15.28 -12.12
CA PHE A 76 3.72 14.86 -13.13
C PHE A 76 3.37 15.41 -14.52
N LEU A 77 2.10 15.34 -14.93
CA LEU A 77 1.65 15.87 -16.22
C LEU A 77 1.77 17.40 -16.30
N ILE A 78 1.36 18.14 -15.26
CA ILE A 78 1.38 19.62 -15.23
C ILE A 78 2.81 20.18 -15.25
N ASN A 79 3.76 19.47 -14.63
CA ASN A 79 5.15 19.92 -14.52
C ASN A 79 5.97 19.63 -15.81
N ASN A 80 5.41 18.92 -16.79
CA ASN A 80 6.12 18.47 -17.99
C ASN A 80 5.97 19.43 -19.19
N LYS A 81 6.56 20.63 -19.11
CA LYS A 81 6.79 21.46 -20.32
C LYS A 81 7.97 20.87 -21.11
N LYS A 82 7.67 19.96 -22.04
CA LYS A 82 8.57 19.33 -23.04
C LYS A 82 9.79 18.57 -22.50
N THR A 83 9.67 17.25 -22.40
CA THR A 83 10.72 16.30 -22.81
C THR A 83 10.09 14.94 -23.09
N LEU A 84 10.11 14.55 -24.37
CA LEU A 84 9.77 13.22 -24.85
C LEU A 84 11.10 12.54 -25.20
N THR A 85 11.71 11.86 -24.23
CA THR A 85 12.76 10.85 -24.45
C THR A 85 12.78 9.89 -23.26
N ASN A 86 12.52 8.60 -23.55
CA ASN A 86 12.86 7.40 -22.76
C ASN A 86 12.86 7.55 -21.25
N HIS A 87 11.76 7.19 -20.57
CA HIS A 87 11.63 7.18 -19.11
C HIS A 87 12.88 6.63 -18.38
N PRO A 88 13.65 7.51 -17.71
CA PRO A 88 14.65 7.12 -16.73
C PRO A 88 14.30 7.82 -15.42
N PHE A 89 13.80 7.10 -14.42
CA PHE A 89 13.68 7.70 -13.09
C PHE A 89 15.10 7.89 -12.52
N ILE A 90 15.68 9.09 -12.74
CA ILE A 90 16.91 9.57 -12.09
C ILE A 90 16.49 10.43 -10.91
N TYR A 91 16.77 9.97 -9.69
CA TYR A 91 16.71 10.76 -8.46
C TYR A 91 17.96 11.64 -8.39
N ASN A 92 17.80 12.96 -8.32
CA ASN A 92 18.91 13.91 -8.38
C ASN A 92 19.55 14.14 -6.99
N LYS A 93 20.87 13.90 -6.92
CA LYS A 93 21.78 14.30 -5.85
C LYS A 93 21.90 15.82 -5.81
N LYS A 94 21.26 16.48 -4.83
CA LYS A 94 21.65 17.76 -4.18
C LYS A 94 20.40 18.50 -3.72
N LEU A 95 19.93 18.14 -2.54
CA LEU A 95 19.37 19.10 -1.60
C LEU A 95 20.31 19.07 -0.39
N ILE A 96 21.23 20.02 -0.40
CA ILE A 96 22.01 20.41 0.77
C ILE A 96 21.10 21.35 1.56
N TYR A 97 20.78 21.04 2.82
CA TYR A 97 20.96 21.99 3.92
C TYR A 97 21.43 21.23 5.19
N PRO A 98 22.20 21.90 6.06
CA PRO A 98 23.27 21.32 6.87
C PRO A 98 22.89 21.17 8.36
N SER A 99 23.84 20.61 9.11
CA SER A 99 23.81 20.27 10.55
C SER A 99 22.87 19.10 10.85
N LEU A 100 23.38 17.90 11.10
CA LEU A 100 24.12 17.55 12.31
C LEU A 100 25.30 16.62 12.02
N LEU A 101 26.45 17.21 11.70
CA LEU A 101 27.72 16.68 12.18
C LEU A 101 27.74 16.95 13.69
N ASN A 102 27.58 15.88 14.48
CA ASN A 102 28.35 15.60 15.71
C ASN A 102 27.64 14.53 16.52
N ASN A 103 28.02 13.27 16.29
CA ASN A 103 28.66 12.52 17.35
C ASN A 103 29.31 11.27 16.77
N LYS A 104 30.64 11.35 16.64
CA LYS A 104 31.51 10.19 16.72
C LYS A 104 31.23 9.52 18.06
N LYS A 105 30.82 8.26 18.05
CA LYS A 105 31.33 7.21 18.95
C LYS A 105 30.72 5.85 18.63
N ASN A 106 31.62 4.87 18.59
CA ASN A 106 31.39 3.42 18.66
C ASN A 106 31.07 2.69 17.35
N TYR A 107 32.00 2.78 16.39
CA TYR A 107 32.37 1.58 15.63
C TYR A 107 33.38 0.81 16.48
N LEU A 108 32.96 -0.33 17.04
CA LEU A 108 33.88 -1.29 17.64
C LEU A 108 34.31 -2.28 16.57
N SER A 109 35.55 -2.07 16.15
CA SER A 109 36.50 -2.98 15.52
C SER A 109 36.24 -4.47 15.75
N TYR A 110 36.23 -5.23 14.65
CA TYR A 110 36.81 -6.56 14.61
C TYR A 110 37.70 -6.68 13.37
N THR A 111 39.01 -6.61 13.59
CA THR A 111 40.02 -7.16 12.69
C THR A 111 40.25 -8.62 13.08
N LYS A 112 40.23 -9.53 12.10
CA LYS A 112 41.14 -10.68 12.07
C LYS A 112 41.27 -11.22 10.65
N GLU A 113 42.49 -11.63 10.37
CA GLU A 113 43.11 -11.82 9.07
C GLU A 113 42.65 -13.06 8.29
N SER A 114 42.90 -12.95 6.99
CA SER A 114 43.02 -13.94 5.91
C SER A 114 42.98 -15.43 6.25
N LYS A 115 42.29 -16.19 5.38
CA LYS A 115 42.90 -17.34 4.67
C LYS A 115 42.05 -17.70 3.45
N HIS A 116 42.69 -17.67 2.28
CA HIS A 116 42.21 -18.33 1.08
C HIS A 116 42.02 -19.82 1.37
N GLN A 117 40.81 -20.33 1.16
CA GLN A 117 40.56 -21.76 0.92
C GLN A 117 39.40 -21.88 -0.06
N ASN A 118 39.76 -22.16 -1.32
CA ASN A 118 38.84 -22.64 -2.34
C ASN A 118 38.39 -24.05 -1.96
N TYR A 119 37.18 -24.16 -1.41
CA TYR A 119 36.38 -25.38 -1.42
C TYR A 119 34.97 -24.99 -1.86
N SER A 120 34.64 -25.26 -3.12
CA SER A 120 33.27 -25.15 -3.63
C SER A 120 32.43 -26.33 -3.12
N ILE A 121 32.18 -26.34 -1.82
CA ILE A 121 31.01 -27.00 -1.26
C ILE A 121 29.95 -25.91 -1.33
N THR A 122 28.95 -26.05 -2.20
CA THR A 122 27.78 -25.17 -2.20
C THR A 122 27.03 -25.37 -0.89
N LYS A 123 27.51 -24.69 0.16
CA LYS A 123 26.92 -24.71 1.50
C LYS A 123 25.49 -24.23 1.35
N LYS A 124 24.54 -25.06 1.77
CA LYS A 124 23.12 -24.67 1.83
C LYS A 124 23.05 -23.38 2.64
N LYS A 125 22.56 -22.30 2.02
CA LYS A 125 22.44 -20.99 2.66
C LYS A 125 21.48 -21.12 3.84
N THR A 126 21.94 -20.76 5.03
CA THR A 126 21.07 -20.74 6.21
C THR A 126 20.16 -19.52 6.16
N ILE A 127 19.04 -19.54 6.88
CA ILE A 127 18.20 -18.35 7.00
C ILE A 127 18.96 -17.15 7.57
N LYS A 128 19.91 -17.39 8.49
CA LYS A 128 20.75 -16.35 9.06
C LYS A 128 21.59 -15.66 7.98
N ASP A 129 22.24 -16.43 7.11
CA ASP A 129 23.04 -15.87 6.00
C ASP A 129 22.19 -15.02 5.05
N ILE A 130 20.92 -15.40 4.85
CA ILE A 130 19.97 -14.64 4.02
C ILE A 130 19.59 -13.33 4.73
N ILE A 131 19.22 -13.40 6.01
CA ILE A 131 18.84 -12.22 6.80
C ILE A 131 20.00 -11.23 6.88
N ASP A 132 21.19 -11.69 7.26
CA ASP A 132 22.39 -10.85 7.39
C ASP A 132 22.66 -10.12 6.07
N LYS A 133 22.52 -10.82 4.93
CA LYS A 133 22.68 -10.16 3.63
C LYS A 133 21.65 -9.06 3.37
N ILE A 134 20.38 -9.32 3.66
CA ILE A 134 19.32 -8.35 3.43
C ILE A 134 19.54 -7.12 4.31
N ILE A 135 19.96 -7.32 5.57
CA ILE A 135 20.28 -6.24 6.50
C ILE A 135 21.46 -5.41 5.97
N ASP A 136 22.50 -6.05 5.44
CA ASP A 136 23.70 -5.35 4.93
C ASP A 136 23.48 -4.60 3.60
N ASP A 137 22.31 -4.71 2.97
CA ASP A 137 22.00 -4.00 1.73
C ASP A 137 21.78 -2.50 1.99
N ASN A 138 22.53 -1.66 1.26
CA ASN A 138 22.48 -0.20 1.42
C ASN A 138 21.09 0.39 1.21
N ALA A 139 20.32 -0.12 0.24
CA ALA A 139 18.98 0.40 -0.03
C ALA A 139 17.97 -0.08 1.02
N VAL A 140 18.18 -1.27 1.60
CA VAL A 140 17.41 -1.70 2.80
C VAL A 140 17.71 -0.79 3.99
N GLN A 141 18.97 -0.43 4.23
CA GLN A 141 19.35 0.53 5.27
C GLN A 141 18.72 1.92 5.04
N GLU A 142 18.60 2.37 3.79
CA GLU A 142 17.86 3.60 3.47
C GLU A 142 16.39 3.52 3.89
N PHE A 143 15.72 2.38 3.69
CA PHE A 143 14.34 2.18 4.15
C PHE A 143 14.22 2.15 5.67
N ILE A 144 15.21 1.62 6.39
CA ILE A 144 15.24 1.67 7.86
C ILE A 144 15.40 3.12 8.34
N ASN A 145 16.25 3.91 7.66
CA ASN A 145 16.47 5.30 8.03
C ASN A 145 15.28 6.21 7.66
N GLN A 146 14.53 5.88 6.60
CA GLN A 146 13.39 6.66 6.11
C GLN A 146 12.18 5.75 5.79
N PRO A 147 11.51 5.19 6.81
CA PRO A 147 10.54 4.09 6.62
C PRO A 147 9.18 4.55 6.10
N SER A 148 8.79 5.80 6.37
CA SER A 148 7.45 6.32 6.10
C SER A 148 7.09 6.27 4.61
N GLY A 149 6.07 5.48 4.28
CA GLY A 149 5.56 5.34 2.92
C GLY A 149 6.47 4.53 1.98
N LYS A 150 7.48 3.84 2.52
CA LYS A 150 8.45 3.04 1.74
C LYS A 150 8.21 1.53 1.79
N CYS A 151 7.18 1.07 2.50
CA CYS A 151 6.94 -0.36 2.70
C CYS A 151 6.74 -1.15 1.39
N PHE A 152 6.12 -0.56 0.36
CA PHE A 152 5.95 -1.19 -0.95
C PHE A 152 7.29 -1.28 -1.71
N ASP A 153 8.04 -0.18 -1.78
CA ASP A 153 9.36 -0.14 -2.41
C ASP A 153 10.32 -1.12 -1.72
N SER A 154 10.29 -1.16 -0.39
CA SER A 154 11.07 -2.08 0.42
C SER A 154 10.70 -3.53 0.16
N ALA A 155 9.42 -3.87 0.14
CA ALA A 155 9.00 -5.24 -0.12
C ALA A 155 9.41 -5.69 -1.53
N LYS A 156 9.26 -4.82 -2.53
CA LYS A 156 9.71 -5.10 -3.90
C LYS A 156 11.22 -5.35 -3.97
N LEU A 157 12.02 -4.49 -3.35
CA LEU A 157 13.48 -4.64 -3.34
C LEU A 157 13.90 -5.94 -2.67
N ILE A 158 13.36 -6.26 -1.48
CA ILE A 158 13.71 -7.47 -0.76
C ILE A 158 13.37 -8.72 -1.58
N GLY A 159 12.21 -8.73 -2.25
CA GLY A 159 11.86 -9.79 -3.20
C GLY A 159 12.90 -9.96 -4.32
N VAL A 160 13.43 -8.87 -4.87
CA VAL A 160 14.52 -8.89 -5.86
C VAL A 160 15.82 -9.42 -5.26
N LEU A 161 16.21 -8.97 -4.07
CA LEU A 161 17.42 -9.42 -3.39
C LEU A 161 17.35 -10.92 -3.08
N LEU A 162 16.22 -11.42 -2.57
CA LEU A 162 16.02 -12.85 -2.34
C LEU A 162 16.17 -13.67 -3.63
N LYS A 163 15.58 -13.20 -4.74
CA LYS A 163 15.74 -13.84 -6.07
C LYS A 163 17.20 -13.84 -6.53
N SER A 164 17.93 -12.74 -6.37
CA SER A 164 19.37 -12.67 -6.68
C SER A 164 20.21 -13.62 -5.81
N TYR A 165 19.68 -14.00 -4.64
CA TYR A 165 20.26 -14.99 -3.76
C TYR A 165 19.94 -16.44 -4.14
N GLY A 166 19.25 -16.64 -5.27
CA GLY A 166 18.87 -17.97 -5.76
C GLY A 166 17.63 -18.54 -5.07
N ILE A 167 16.88 -17.72 -4.32
CA ILE A 167 15.58 -18.13 -3.79
C ILE A 167 14.58 -18.16 -4.93
N LYS A 168 13.91 -19.30 -5.09
CA LYS A 168 12.89 -19.47 -6.11
C LYS A 168 11.63 -18.66 -5.77
N GLU A 169 10.94 -18.19 -6.81
CA GLU A 169 9.80 -17.29 -6.67
C GLU A 169 8.63 -17.91 -5.90
N GLU A 170 8.40 -19.21 -6.02
CA GLU A 170 7.35 -19.92 -5.26
C GLU A 170 7.53 -19.88 -3.74
N ASN A 171 8.75 -19.60 -3.27
CA ASN A 171 9.07 -19.47 -1.85
C ASN A 171 8.98 -18.02 -1.35
N ILE A 172 8.69 -17.06 -2.23
CA ILE A 172 8.59 -15.64 -1.88
C ILE A 172 7.12 -15.24 -1.94
N LYS A 173 6.64 -14.61 -0.87
CA LYS A 173 5.30 -14.02 -0.82
C LYS A 173 5.37 -12.56 -0.38
N TYR A 174 4.25 -11.86 -0.54
CA TYR A 174 4.10 -10.46 -0.18
C TYR A 174 2.86 -10.32 0.70
N ARG A 175 3.07 -9.93 1.96
CA ARG A 175 2.00 -9.74 2.95
C ARG A 175 1.52 -8.32 2.84
N LEU A 176 0.25 -8.16 2.50
CA LEU A 176 -0.43 -6.88 2.50
C LEU A 176 -1.28 -6.77 3.75
N CYS A 177 -1.02 -5.76 4.58
CA CYS A 177 -1.80 -5.47 5.77
C CYS A 177 -2.73 -4.27 5.53
N GLN A 178 -3.87 -4.29 6.22
CA GLN A 178 -4.76 -3.15 6.36
C GLN A 178 -5.01 -2.86 7.83
N ILE A 179 -5.02 -1.57 8.15
CA ILE A 179 -5.13 -1.05 9.51
C ILE A 179 -6.20 0.05 9.49
N THR A 180 -7.32 -0.18 10.19
CA THR A 180 -8.39 0.81 10.35
C THR A 180 -8.38 1.44 11.73
N ARG A 181 -8.60 2.74 11.78
CA ARG A 181 -8.59 3.52 13.02
C ARG A 181 -9.86 3.28 13.84
N PRO A 182 -9.77 3.41 15.17
CA PRO A 182 -10.95 3.36 16.03
C PRO A 182 -11.90 4.54 15.80
N GLY A 183 -13.18 4.36 16.14
CA GLY A 183 -14.17 5.45 16.15
C GLY A 183 -14.68 5.87 14.77
N MET A 184 -14.22 5.23 13.70
CA MET A 184 -14.73 5.40 12.35
C MET A 184 -16.14 4.80 12.25
N THR A 185 -17.07 5.46 11.56
CA THR A 185 -18.36 4.84 11.25
C THR A 185 -18.14 3.70 10.26
N TRP A 186 -19.11 2.78 10.12
CA TRP A 186 -18.98 1.69 9.15
C TRP A 186 -18.85 2.20 7.71
N LEU A 187 -19.46 3.36 7.40
CA LEU A 187 -19.26 4.02 6.11
C LEU A 187 -17.82 4.52 5.96
N ASP A 188 -17.20 5.04 7.02
CA ASP A 188 -15.83 5.55 6.98
C ASP A 188 -14.82 4.40 6.87
N VAL A 189 -15.03 3.28 7.56
CA VAL A 189 -14.20 2.06 7.43
C VAL A 189 -14.13 1.57 5.97
N ASN A 190 -15.22 1.76 5.21
CA ASN A 190 -15.36 1.31 3.82
C ASN A 190 -15.49 2.48 2.82
N ARG A 191 -14.97 3.67 3.16
CA ARG A 191 -14.89 4.85 2.26
C ARG A 191 -13.67 5.75 2.49
N ASP A 192 -13.13 5.79 3.69
CA ASP A 192 -11.91 6.54 4.00
C ASP A 192 -10.65 5.68 3.80
N ASN A 193 -9.54 6.36 3.59
CA ASN A 193 -8.26 5.75 3.20
C ASN A 193 -7.65 5.00 4.40
N ASN A 194 -7.91 3.70 4.50
CA ASN A 194 -7.29 2.84 5.51
C ASN A 194 -5.77 2.84 5.36
N GLU A 195 -5.06 2.73 6.50
CA GLU A 195 -3.61 2.57 6.49
C GLU A 195 -3.28 1.20 5.93
N ASN A 196 -2.30 1.12 5.04
CA ASN A 196 -1.82 -0.16 4.52
C ASN A 196 -0.32 -0.31 4.75
N HIS A 197 0.13 -1.55 4.70
CA HIS A 197 1.52 -1.92 4.90
C HIS A 197 1.87 -3.13 4.06
N MET A 198 3.13 -3.27 3.68
CA MET A 198 3.60 -4.44 2.95
C MET A 198 4.90 -4.97 3.54
N ALA A 199 4.99 -6.28 3.67
CA ALA A 199 6.20 -7.00 4.04
C ALA A 199 6.48 -8.14 3.06
N THR A 200 7.74 -8.56 2.96
CA THR A 200 8.13 -9.73 2.15
C THR A 200 8.24 -10.95 3.05
N LEU A 201 7.81 -12.10 2.54
CA LEU A 201 7.88 -13.37 3.24
C LEU A 201 8.75 -14.34 2.46
N LEU A 202 9.49 -15.15 3.20
CA LEU A 202 10.27 -16.26 2.68
C LEU A 202 9.82 -17.55 3.35
N ILE A 203 9.44 -18.53 2.54
CA ILE A 203 9.26 -19.90 2.99
C ILE A 203 10.63 -20.59 2.90
N HIS A 204 11.21 -20.92 4.05
CA HIS A 204 12.50 -21.60 4.14
C HIS A 204 12.44 -22.66 5.23
N GLU A 205 12.82 -23.90 4.89
CA GLU A 205 12.83 -25.02 5.84
C GLU A 205 11.48 -25.24 6.56
N ASN A 206 10.38 -25.13 5.80
CA ASN A 206 8.99 -25.21 6.30
C ASN A 206 8.59 -24.13 7.32
N CYS A 207 9.41 -23.09 7.48
CA CYS A 207 9.12 -21.92 8.30
C CYS A 207 8.88 -20.69 7.42
N THR A 208 7.98 -19.82 7.87
CA THR A 208 7.73 -18.52 7.24
C THR A 208 8.53 -17.45 7.98
N TYR A 209 9.43 -16.79 7.25
CA TYR A 209 10.19 -15.64 7.71
C TYR A 209 9.65 -14.36 7.10
N VAL A 210 9.55 -13.30 7.88
CA VAL A 210 9.06 -11.98 7.47
C VAL A 210 10.22 -11.00 7.49
N PHE A 211 10.34 -10.24 6.41
CA PHE A 211 11.29 -9.16 6.20
C PHE A 211 10.50 -7.86 6.09
N ASP A 212 10.58 -7.04 7.14
CA ASP A 212 9.82 -5.81 7.29
C ASP A 212 10.67 -4.72 7.96
N PRO A 213 11.65 -4.16 7.23
CA PRO A 213 12.50 -3.10 7.77
C PRO A 213 11.72 -1.81 8.05
N THR A 214 10.57 -1.63 7.38
CA THR A 214 9.76 -0.41 7.46
C THR A 214 8.71 -0.45 8.56
N ILE A 215 8.61 -1.54 9.34
CA ILE A 215 7.65 -1.69 10.44
C ILE A 215 7.73 -0.55 11.47
N ILE A 216 8.91 0.03 11.64
CA ILE A 216 9.20 1.19 12.49
C ILE A 216 8.47 2.48 12.07
N GLN A 217 7.81 2.52 10.91
CA GLN A 217 6.92 3.62 10.57
C GLN A 217 5.69 3.68 11.50
N PHE A 218 5.38 2.60 12.21
CA PHE A 218 4.30 2.59 13.18
C PHE A 218 4.74 3.10 14.55
N ILE A 219 3.88 3.92 15.14
CA ILE A 219 4.05 4.43 16.50
C ILE A 219 4.24 3.25 17.47
N GLY A 220 5.30 3.33 18.27
CA GLY A 220 5.61 2.35 19.33
C GLY A 220 6.50 1.20 18.89
N ILE A 221 6.93 1.14 17.63
CA ILE A 221 7.90 0.15 17.12
C ILE A 221 9.23 0.87 16.87
N LYS A 222 10.32 0.35 17.43
CA LYS A 222 11.65 1.00 17.40
C LYS A 222 12.65 0.33 16.48
N ASP A 223 12.53 -0.98 16.31
CA ASP A 223 13.50 -1.79 15.59
C ASP A 223 12.89 -2.35 14.29
N PRO A 224 13.67 -2.40 13.18
CA PRO A 224 13.24 -3.08 11.96
C PRO A 224 13.05 -4.57 12.23
N PHE A 225 12.18 -5.24 11.47
CA PHE A 225 11.87 -6.64 11.73
C PHE A 225 12.43 -7.59 10.67
N PHE A 226 13.15 -8.60 11.15
CA PHE A 226 13.60 -9.76 10.37
C PHE A 226 13.50 -11.01 11.27
N GLY A 227 12.61 -11.93 10.96
CA GLY A 227 12.37 -13.06 11.85
C GLY A 227 11.20 -13.93 11.42
N THR A 228 10.70 -14.77 12.32
CA THR A 228 9.55 -15.64 12.03
C THR A 228 8.23 -14.86 11.99
N GLU A 229 7.24 -15.42 11.31
CA GLU A 229 5.88 -14.87 11.30
C GLU A 229 5.29 -14.68 12.71
N SER A 230 5.47 -15.65 13.61
CA SER A 230 4.97 -15.57 14.98
C SER A 230 5.57 -14.37 15.73
N SER A 231 6.88 -14.16 15.61
CA SER A 231 7.56 -13.00 16.19
C SER A 231 7.17 -11.69 15.52
N TRP A 232 6.84 -11.70 14.22
CA TRP A 232 6.38 -10.51 13.51
C TRP A 232 5.02 -10.03 14.04
N ILE A 233 4.08 -10.96 14.30
CA ILE A 233 2.78 -10.62 14.90
C ILE A 233 2.98 -9.93 16.26
N GLU A 234 3.90 -10.43 17.08
CA GLU A 234 4.25 -9.82 18.36
C GLU A 234 4.87 -8.43 18.18
N ALA A 235 5.81 -8.28 17.26
CA ALA A 235 6.47 -7.00 16.96
C ALA A 235 5.48 -5.95 16.43
N MET A 236 4.46 -6.38 15.69
CA MET A 236 3.45 -5.49 15.11
C MET A 236 2.40 -5.05 16.13
N LYS A 237 2.28 -5.70 17.30
CA LYS A 237 1.29 -5.38 18.35
C LYS A 237 1.16 -3.89 18.70
N PRO A 238 2.26 -3.13 18.89
CA PRO A 238 2.17 -1.71 19.23
C PRO A 238 1.38 -0.89 18.20
N SER A 239 1.42 -1.27 16.92
CA SER A 239 0.72 -0.54 15.83
C SER A 239 -0.80 -0.48 16.01
N TRP A 240 -1.40 -1.42 16.76
CA TRP A 240 -2.83 -1.44 17.06
C TRP A 240 -3.17 -1.40 18.56
N ASN A 241 -2.25 -1.77 19.45
CA ASN A 241 -2.46 -1.71 20.91
C ASN A 241 -2.00 -0.39 21.54
N GLY A 242 -1.18 0.43 20.87
CA GLY A 242 -0.69 1.71 21.39
C GLY A 242 -1.74 2.82 21.51
N TYR A 243 -3.02 2.50 21.29
CA TYR A 243 -4.13 3.45 21.28
C TYR A 243 -5.17 3.06 22.33
N VAL A 244 -5.79 4.06 22.98
CA VAL A 244 -6.88 3.86 23.96
C VAL A 244 -8.01 2.99 23.40
N ILE A 245 -8.31 3.16 22.11
CA ILE A 245 -9.18 2.27 21.36
C ILE A 245 -8.35 1.56 20.30
N LYS A 246 -8.28 0.22 20.39
CA LYS A 246 -7.42 -0.61 19.54
C LYS A 246 -7.83 -0.56 18.06
N LYS A 247 -6.87 -0.47 17.14
CA LYS A 247 -7.14 -0.51 15.68
C LYS A 247 -7.54 -1.91 15.22
N ALA A 248 -8.39 -2.05 14.19
CA ALA A 248 -8.62 -3.36 13.58
C ALA A 248 -7.54 -3.60 12.52
N VAL A 249 -6.97 -4.81 12.49
CA VAL A 249 -5.85 -5.16 11.62
C VAL A 249 -6.06 -6.52 11.01
N GLN A 250 -5.83 -6.61 9.71
CA GLN A 250 -5.89 -7.83 8.92
C GLN A 250 -4.77 -7.86 7.89
N TYR A 251 -4.44 -9.05 7.41
CA TYR A 251 -3.49 -9.23 6.32
C TYR A 251 -3.95 -10.30 5.33
N ILE A 252 -3.35 -10.28 4.14
CA ILE A 252 -3.47 -11.34 3.15
C ILE A 252 -2.12 -11.48 2.42
N ASP A 253 -1.75 -12.70 2.07
CA ASP A 253 -0.49 -12.99 1.42
C ASP A 253 -0.70 -13.25 -0.09
N TYR A 254 0.17 -12.66 -0.91
CA TYR A 254 0.17 -12.82 -2.37
C TYR A 254 1.46 -13.49 -2.84
N ASN A 255 1.35 -14.30 -3.89
CA ASN A 255 2.52 -14.92 -4.53
C ASN A 255 3.34 -13.93 -5.37
N THR A 256 2.79 -12.76 -5.71
CA THR A 256 3.47 -11.75 -6.52
C THR A 256 3.33 -10.35 -5.91
N PHE A 257 4.36 -9.54 -6.08
CA PHE A 257 4.35 -8.14 -5.64
C PHE A 257 3.22 -7.37 -6.33
N ASP A 258 3.13 -7.47 -7.66
CA ASP A 258 2.13 -6.74 -8.44
C ASP A 258 0.70 -7.15 -8.06
N GLY A 259 0.48 -8.41 -7.68
CA GLY A 259 -0.80 -8.88 -7.17
C GLY A 259 -1.18 -8.17 -5.86
N ALA A 260 -0.24 -8.07 -4.93
CA ALA A 260 -0.42 -7.36 -3.67
C ALA A 260 -0.61 -5.85 -3.88
N ASP A 261 0.21 -5.23 -4.71
CA ASP A 261 0.14 -3.78 -4.98
C ASP A 261 -1.20 -3.38 -5.60
N ASN A 262 -1.64 -4.11 -6.62
CA ASN A 262 -2.95 -3.89 -7.24
C ASN A 262 -4.12 -4.08 -6.28
N ALA A 263 -4.05 -5.08 -5.40
CA ALA A 263 -5.10 -5.32 -4.40
C ALA A 263 -5.13 -4.25 -3.31
N SER A 264 -3.98 -3.65 -2.99
CA SER A 264 -3.86 -2.60 -1.98
C SER A 264 -4.74 -1.38 -2.25
N ILE A 265 -4.94 -1.05 -3.54
CA ILE A 265 -5.81 0.05 -3.98
C ILE A 265 -7.26 -0.20 -3.56
N MET A 266 -7.72 -1.44 -3.73
CA MET A 266 -9.09 -1.84 -3.43
C MET A 266 -9.33 -1.87 -1.92
N TYR A 267 -8.41 -2.50 -1.16
CA TYR A 267 -8.57 -2.65 0.28
C TYR A 267 -8.43 -1.33 1.07
N ARG A 268 -7.69 -0.36 0.52
CA ARG A 268 -7.64 0.99 1.11
C ARG A 268 -9.01 1.65 1.19
N ILE A 269 -9.91 1.32 0.26
CA ILE A 269 -11.25 1.91 0.15
C ILE A 269 -12.30 0.99 0.78
N ASN A 270 -12.09 -0.32 0.77
CA ASN A 270 -13.00 -1.30 1.37
C ASN A 270 -12.22 -2.25 2.28
N PHE A 271 -12.28 -2.01 3.58
CA PHE A 271 -11.60 -2.85 4.56
C PHE A 271 -12.21 -4.26 4.57
N ASP A 272 -13.53 -4.40 4.50
CA ASP A 272 -14.20 -5.71 4.54
C ASP A 272 -13.86 -6.60 3.32
N GLU A 273 -13.56 -6.02 2.16
CA GLU A 273 -13.18 -6.76 0.94
C GLU A 273 -11.96 -7.68 1.15
N MET A 274 -11.00 -7.29 2.00
CA MET A 274 -9.86 -8.16 2.28
C MET A 274 -10.31 -9.42 3.02
N THR A 275 -11.26 -9.31 3.96
CA THR A 275 -11.83 -10.48 4.65
C THR A 275 -12.60 -11.37 3.67
N GLU A 276 -13.38 -10.78 2.76
CA GLU A 276 -14.13 -11.53 1.73
C GLU A 276 -13.22 -12.33 0.78
N ARG A 277 -11.98 -11.87 0.60
CA ARG A 277 -10.96 -12.55 -0.21
C ARG A 277 -10.05 -13.50 0.57
N GLY A 278 -10.41 -13.83 1.81
CA GLY A 278 -9.67 -14.77 2.65
C GLY A 278 -8.58 -14.12 3.51
N GLY A 279 -8.66 -12.81 3.73
CA GLY A 279 -7.79 -12.11 4.68
C GLY A 279 -7.97 -12.59 6.12
N ILE A 280 -6.87 -12.52 6.88
CA ILE A 280 -6.78 -13.02 8.24
C ILE A 280 -6.67 -11.84 9.19
N PHE A 281 -7.53 -11.79 10.21
CA PHE A 281 -7.45 -10.77 11.26
C PHE A 281 -6.29 -11.03 12.22
N ILE A 282 -5.42 -10.04 12.37
CA ILE A 282 -4.42 -9.99 13.45
C ILE A 282 -5.06 -9.45 14.74
N ASN A 283 -5.91 -8.43 14.60
CA ASN A 283 -6.66 -7.87 15.71
C ASN A 283 -8.08 -7.52 15.30
N TYR A 284 -9.05 -8.07 16.03
CA TYR A 284 -10.48 -7.89 15.78
C TYR A 284 -11.16 -7.25 17.01
N PRO A 285 -11.07 -5.92 17.17
CA PRO A 285 -11.52 -5.21 18.37
C PRO A 285 -13.04 -5.15 18.50
N GLU A 286 -13.54 -5.01 19.73
CA GLU A 286 -14.98 -5.04 20.05
C GLU A 286 -15.81 -3.96 19.33
N TRP A 287 -15.25 -2.77 19.11
CA TRP A 287 -15.96 -1.73 18.37
C TRP A 287 -16.25 -2.18 16.93
N TYR A 288 -15.28 -2.83 16.28
CA TYR A 288 -15.44 -3.36 14.93
C TYR A 288 -16.49 -4.49 14.90
N LYS A 289 -16.42 -5.43 15.86
CA LYS A 289 -17.42 -6.51 16.02
C LYS A 289 -18.84 -5.98 16.13
N LYS A 290 -19.04 -4.93 16.94
CA LYS A 290 -20.35 -4.29 17.15
C LYS A 290 -20.88 -3.64 15.87
N HIS A 291 -20.01 -3.00 15.07
CA HIS A 291 -20.39 -2.42 13.79
C HIS A 291 -20.80 -3.49 12.76
N ASN A 292 -19.98 -4.53 12.59
CA ASN A 292 -20.28 -5.64 11.66
C ASN A 292 -21.61 -6.33 12.00
N ARG A 293 -21.87 -6.58 13.30
CA ARG A 293 -23.16 -7.16 13.76
C ARG A 293 -24.37 -6.26 13.48
N LYS A 294 -24.24 -4.94 13.65
CA LYS A 294 -25.35 -3.99 13.38
C LYS A 294 -25.66 -3.89 11.88
N TYR A 295 -24.65 -3.95 11.03
CA TYR A 295 -24.82 -3.96 9.57
C TYR A 295 -25.54 -5.24 9.10
N ASN A 296 -25.07 -6.41 9.54
CA ASN A 296 -25.69 -7.69 9.18
C ASN A 296 -27.13 -7.85 9.70
N LYS A 297 -27.50 -7.17 10.80
CA LYS A 297 -28.90 -7.10 11.25
C LYS A 297 -29.76 -6.17 10.38
N LYS A 298 -29.23 -5.01 9.97
CA LYS A 298 -29.95 -4.05 9.10
C LYS A 298 -30.10 -4.56 7.67
N SER A 299 -29.12 -5.27 7.11
CA SER A 299 -29.24 -5.88 5.79
C SER A 299 -30.29 -7.00 5.78
N LYS A 300 -30.39 -7.79 6.85
CA LYS A 300 -31.48 -8.77 7.01
C LYS A 300 -32.87 -8.14 7.15
N SER A 301 -33.01 -6.99 7.81
CA SER A 301 -34.33 -6.35 7.98
C SER A 301 -34.80 -5.55 6.76
N LEU A 302 -33.89 -5.10 5.88
CA LEU A 302 -34.25 -4.39 4.64
C LEU A 302 -34.79 -5.35 3.56
N PHE A 303 -34.38 -6.61 3.58
CA PHE A 303 -34.92 -7.64 2.66
C PHE A 303 -36.20 -8.31 3.17
N SER A 304 -36.59 -8.13 4.44
CA SER A 304 -37.82 -8.73 4.97
C SER A 304 -39.09 -7.94 4.66
N CYS A 305 -38.98 -6.72 4.12
CA CYS A 305 -40.13 -5.87 3.75
C CYS A 305 -40.48 -5.89 2.24
N LEU A 306 -39.76 -6.68 1.43
CA LEU A 306 -40.01 -6.85 -0.01
C LEU A 306 -40.58 -8.23 -0.37
N LYS A 307 -41.19 -8.95 0.57
CA LYS A 307 -42.10 -10.05 0.22
C LYS A 307 -43.43 -9.44 -0.20
N SER A 308 -43.55 -9.22 -1.51
CA SER A 308 -44.78 -8.85 -2.19
C SER A 308 -45.93 -9.75 -1.75
N LYS A 309 -46.97 -9.13 -1.17
CA LYS A 309 -48.32 -9.66 -1.29
C LYS A 309 -48.69 -9.56 -2.77
N VAL A 310 -48.60 -10.67 -3.48
CA VAL A 310 -49.55 -10.97 -4.56
C VAL A 310 -50.01 -12.39 -4.26
N LYS A 311 -51.24 -12.49 -3.77
CA LYS A 311 -52.03 -13.71 -3.76
C LYS A 311 -52.98 -13.59 -4.95
N GLU A 312 -52.98 -14.66 -5.74
CA GLU A 312 -53.78 -14.99 -6.93
C GLU A 312 -53.67 -14.05 -8.14
#